data_AF-A0A1B6JN50-F1
#
_entry.id   AF-A0A1B6JN50-F1
#
_cell.length_a   1.000
_cell.length_b   1.000
_cell.length_c   1.000
_cell.angle_alpha   90.00
_cell.angle_beta   90.00
_cell.angle_gamma   90.00
#
_symmetry.space_group_name_H-M   'P 1'
#
loop_
_entity.id
_entity.type
_entity.pdbx_description
1 polymer ?
#
loop_
_entity_poly.entity_id
_entity_poly.type
_entity_poly.pdbx_seq_one_letter_code
_entity_poly.pdbx_strand_id
1 'polypeptide(L)'
;VKVTSGKEHLYILGIYRSPSEKLDEALDIISNIIEEVKADNHPLVILGDINVNRLVPNNDARKLEEMLTSHNMTRLPLTPTRITHSSISSIDCVCSNLPKSKISASVIHTNLSDHTGQISKISLGAEKIEKSCLMLRQMKRDNLDSLKMLLYEEDWADVHNAQSTEEAYNIFLNTLTIAMDAACPKKKTRPKRKTKLNFNDDITLTMT
;
A
#
# COMPACT_ATOMS: atom_id res chain seq x y z
N VAL A 1 7.28 17.52 -2.14
CA VAL A 1 8.04 17.98 -0.94
C VAL A 1 8.67 16.79 -0.25
N LYS A 2 9.93 16.88 0.19
CA LYS A 2 10.57 15.85 1.02
C LYS A 2 10.68 16.38 2.46
N VAL A 3 10.09 15.68 3.41
CA VAL A 3 10.18 15.95 4.84
C VAL A 3 11.11 14.92 5.47
N THR A 4 12.00 15.39 6.35
CA THR A 4 12.96 14.52 7.03
C THR A 4 12.78 14.63 8.53
N SER A 5 12.57 13.50 9.19
CA SER A 5 12.57 13.40 10.66
C SER A 5 13.60 12.35 11.07
N GLY A 6 14.70 12.79 11.69
CA GLY A 6 15.86 11.93 11.97
C GLY A 6 16.44 11.30 10.70
N LYS A 7 16.36 9.97 10.59
CA LYS A 7 16.83 9.19 9.41
C LYS A 7 15.69 8.79 8.47
N GLU A 8 14.44 9.07 8.83
CA GLU A 8 13.30 8.74 7.99
C GLU A 8 13.04 9.88 7.01
N HIS A 9 12.65 9.51 5.80
CA HIS A 9 12.28 10.41 4.73
C HIS A 9 10.83 10.14 4.36
N LEU A 10 10.04 11.20 4.32
CA LEU A 10 8.66 11.17 3.86
C LEU A 10 8.56 12.07 2.63
N TYR A 11 8.03 11.53 1.55
CA TYR A 11 7.67 12.31 0.38
C TYR A 11 6.19 12.68 0.46
N ILE A 12 5.90 13.93 0.15
CA ILE A 12 4.57 14.49 0.12
C ILE A 12 4.33 15.08 -1.27
N LEU A 13 3.32 14.60 -1.95
CA LEU A 13 2.89 15.08 -3.26
C LEU A 13 1.52 15.75 -3.14
N GLY A 14 1.43 17.02 -3.50
CA GLY A 14 0.16 17.71 -3.68
C GLY A 14 -0.31 17.52 -5.12
N ILE A 15 -1.57 17.16 -5.33
CA ILE A 15 -2.17 17.00 -6.66
C ILE A 15 -3.45 17.83 -6.80
N TYR A 16 -3.69 18.31 -8.00
CA TYR A 16 -4.97 18.87 -8.41
C TYR A 16 -5.27 18.40 -9.83
N ARG A 17 -6.46 17.86 -10.06
CA ARG A 17 -7.00 17.56 -11.39
C ARG A 17 -8.32 18.29 -11.56
N SER A 18 -8.46 19.09 -12.61
CA SER A 18 -9.72 19.74 -12.93
C SER A 18 -10.78 18.69 -13.29
N PRO A 19 -12.07 18.89 -12.93
CA PRO A 19 -13.13 17.94 -13.30
C PRO A 19 -13.29 17.76 -14.81
N SER A 20 -12.88 18.74 -15.62
CA SER A 20 -12.96 18.70 -17.08
C SER A 20 -11.82 17.95 -17.77
N GLU A 21 -10.72 17.68 -17.05
CA GLU A 21 -9.55 16.99 -17.61
C GLU A 21 -9.75 15.48 -17.63
N LYS A 22 -9.06 14.78 -18.53
CA LYS A 22 -9.17 13.32 -18.60
C LYS A 22 -8.46 12.68 -17.39
N LEU A 23 -9.15 11.76 -16.73
CA LEU A 23 -8.59 11.04 -15.60
C LEU A 23 -7.37 10.21 -16.01
N ASP A 24 -7.41 9.53 -17.15
CA ASP A 24 -6.34 8.63 -17.60
C ASP A 24 -4.99 9.36 -17.72
N GLU A 25 -4.98 10.55 -18.34
CA GLU A 25 -3.77 11.38 -18.47
C GLU A 25 -3.21 11.80 -17.09
N ALA A 26 -4.10 12.12 -16.14
CA ALA A 26 -3.68 12.44 -14.77
C ALA A 26 -3.13 11.22 -14.02
N LEU A 27 -3.73 10.04 -14.20
CA LEU A 27 -3.26 8.79 -13.59
C LEU A 27 -1.89 8.40 -14.12
N ASP A 28 -1.63 8.55 -15.42
CA ASP A 28 -0.32 8.29 -16.01
C ASP A 28 0.77 9.19 -15.41
N ILE A 29 0.48 10.49 -15.26
CA ILE A 29 1.39 11.44 -14.62
C ILE A 29 1.65 11.05 -13.16
N ILE A 30 0.61 10.72 -12.40
CA ILE A 30 0.74 10.31 -11.00
C ILE A 30 1.57 9.03 -10.89
N SER A 31 1.34 8.04 -11.76
CA SER A 31 2.08 6.78 -11.83
C SER A 31 3.57 7.04 -12.04
N ASN A 32 3.93 7.85 -13.05
CA ASN A 32 5.32 8.19 -13.34
C ASN A 32 6.00 8.88 -12.15
N ILE A 33 5.31 9.79 -11.45
CA ILE A 33 5.86 10.45 -10.25
C ILE A 33 6.08 9.45 -9.12
N ILE A 34 5.17 8.50 -8.90
CA ILE A 34 5.30 7.46 -7.87
C ILE A 34 6.56 6.60 -8.14
N GLU A 35 6.79 6.24 -9.40
CA GLU A 35 7.96 5.48 -9.84
C GLU A 35 9.26 6.28 -9.65
N GLU A 36 9.28 7.56 -10.03
CA GLU A 36 10.44 8.45 -9.86
C GLU A 36 10.83 8.63 -8.39
N VAL A 37 9.82 8.75 -7.50
CA VAL A 37 10.03 8.84 -6.05
C VAL A 37 10.49 7.49 -5.46
N LYS A 38 10.43 6.39 -6.23
CA LYS A 38 10.73 5.02 -5.80
C LYS A 38 9.92 4.65 -4.57
N ALA A 39 8.61 4.86 -4.63
CA ALA A 39 7.70 4.66 -3.51
C ALA A 39 7.77 3.24 -2.89
N ASP A 40 8.23 2.22 -3.62
CA ASP A 40 8.50 0.89 -3.06
C ASP A 40 9.51 0.91 -1.88
N ASN A 41 10.41 1.89 -1.86
CA ASN A 41 11.47 2.02 -0.85
C ASN A 41 11.29 3.23 0.07
N HIS A 42 10.30 4.10 -0.22
CA HIS A 42 10.16 5.39 0.44
C HIS A 42 8.70 5.67 0.81
N PRO A 43 8.42 6.04 2.06
CA PRO A 43 7.10 6.54 2.47
C PRO A 43 6.66 7.72 1.59
N LEU A 44 5.47 7.59 1.00
CA LEU A 44 4.85 8.59 0.14
C LEU A 44 3.42 8.85 0.61
N VAL A 45 3.07 10.13 0.71
CA VAL A 45 1.70 10.59 0.89
C VAL A 45 1.35 11.51 -0.28
N ILE A 46 0.27 11.17 -0.98
CA ILE A 46 -0.33 11.99 -2.03
C ILE A 46 -1.60 12.60 -1.45
N LEU A 47 -1.79 13.89 -1.62
CA LEU A 47 -3.00 14.60 -1.17
C LEU A 47 -3.48 15.63 -2.18
N GLY A 48 -4.80 15.82 -2.24
CA GLY A 48 -5.42 16.93 -2.96
C GLY A 48 -6.70 16.55 -3.69
N ASP A 49 -7.17 17.46 -4.56
CA ASP A 49 -8.45 17.30 -5.26
C ASP A 49 -8.26 16.62 -6.62
N ILE A 50 -8.68 15.36 -6.71
CA ILE A 50 -8.63 14.59 -7.95
C ILE A 50 -9.98 14.62 -8.69
N ASN A 51 -11.01 15.25 -8.15
CA ASN A 51 -12.35 15.28 -8.72
C ASN A 51 -12.93 13.87 -9.02
N VAL A 52 -12.57 12.86 -8.21
CA VAL A 52 -13.09 11.47 -8.32
C VAL A 52 -13.83 11.10 -7.04
N ASN A 53 -15.15 11.02 -7.15
CA ASN A 53 -16.03 10.80 -6.01
C ASN A 53 -15.90 9.36 -5.46
N ARG A 54 -15.44 9.22 -4.22
CA ARG A 54 -15.32 7.92 -3.52
C ARG A 54 -16.68 7.36 -3.07
N LEU A 55 -17.68 8.22 -2.87
CA LEU A 55 -18.98 7.80 -2.33
C LEU A 55 -19.86 7.08 -3.35
N VAL A 56 -19.53 7.19 -4.64
CA VAL A 56 -20.30 6.60 -5.73
C VAL A 56 -19.40 5.61 -6.47
N PRO A 57 -19.74 4.32 -6.52
CA PRO A 57 -18.99 3.37 -7.33
C PRO A 57 -19.14 3.73 -8.81
N ASN A 58 -18.03 4.04 -9.46
CA ASN A 58 -17.99 4.32 -10.89
C ASN A 58 -16.66 3.87 -11.48
N ASN A 59 -16.55 3.96 -12.80
CA ASN A 59 -15.36 3.53 -13.53
C ASN A 59 -14.11 4.32 -13.11
N ASP A 60 -14.24 5.62 -12.90
CA ASP A 60 -13.15 6.52 -12.53
C ASP A 60 -12.59 6.21 -11.15
N ALA A 61 -13.47 5.97 -10.17
CA ALA A 61 -13.09 5.53 -8.83
C ALA A 61 -12.36 4.19 -8.89
N ARG A 62 -12.85 3.24 -9.70
CA ARG A 62 -12.20 1.94 -9.88
C ARG A 62 -10.80 2.07 -10.49
N LYS A 63 -10.65 2.85 -11.58
CA LYS A 63 -9.35 3.11 -12.22
C LYS A 63 -8.34 3.70 -11.25
N LEU A 64 -8.77 4.69 -10.45
CA LEU A 64 -7.91 5.31 -9.45
C LEU A 64 -7.48 4.29 -8.38
N GLU A 65 -8.39 3.47 -7.84
CA GLU A 65 -8.06 2.44 -6.85
C GLU A 65 -7.13 1.36 -7.44
N GLU A 66 -7.34 0.94 -8.68
CA GLU A 66 -6.49 -0.02 -9.39
C GLU A 66 -5.06 0.52 -9.56
N MET A 67 -4.90 1.76 -10.02
CA MET A 67 -3.59 2.43 -10.15
C MET A 67 -2.88 2.58 -8.80
N LEU A 68 -3.61 2.97 -7.75
CA LEU A 68 -3.00 3.06 -6.41
C LEU A 68 -2.55 1.68 -5.92
N THR A 69 -3.40 0.67 -6.12
CA THR A 69 -3.11 -0.71 -5.69
C THR A 69 -1.89 -1.29 -6.41
N SER A 70 -1.70 -0.99 -7.70
CA SER A 70 -0.52 -1.45 -8.44
C SER A 70 0.79 -0.88 -7.90
N HIS A 71 0.74 0.23 -7.16
CA HIS A 71 1.87 0.87 -6.50
C HIS A 71 1.94 0.62 -4.98
N ASN A 72 1.23 -0.39 -4.47
CA ASN A 72 1.10 -0.66 -3.04
C ASN A 72 0.59 0.56 -2.22
N MET A 73 -0.16 1.45 -2.87
CA MET A 73 -0.78 2.61 -2.25
C MET A 73 -2.26 2.34 -2.01
N THR A 74 -2.80 2.98 -0.99
CA THR A 74 -4.23 2.96 -0.70
C THR A 74 -4.73 4.37 -0.46
N ARG A 75 -5.94 4.66 -0.93
CA ARG A 75 -6.64 5.91 -0.58
C ARG A 75 -7.32 5.72 0.78
N LEU A 76 -7.00 6.61 1.72
CA LEU A 76 -7.56 6.62 3.06
C LEU A 76 -9.04 7.02 3.00
N PRO A 77 -9.89 6.43 3.86
CA PRO A 77 -11.29 6.80 3.93
C PRO A 77 -11.41 8.24 4.46
N LEU A 78 -12.18 9.06 3.75
CA LEU A 78 -12.58 10.39 4.17
C LEU A 78 -14.10 10.47 4.19
N THR A 79 -14.64 11.27 5.10
CA THR A 79 -16.04 11.73 5.03
C THR A 79 -16.21 12.62 3.78
N PRO A 80 -17.43 13.07 3.43
CA PRO A 80 -17.61 13.96 2.30
C PRO A 80 -16.71 15.21 2.40
N THR A 81 -16.02 15.53 1.30
CA THR A 81 -15.01 16.58 1.25
C THR A 81 -15.49 17.84 0.54
N ARG A 82 -16.55 17.74 -0.26
CA ARG A 82 -17.26 18.87 -0.86
C ARG A 82 -18.75 18.76 -0.58
N ILE A 83 -19.31 19.80 0.02
CA ILE A 83 -20.71 19.89 0.42
C ILE A 83 -21.27 21.19 -0.14
N THR A 84 -22.20 21.06 -1.08
CA THR A 84 -22.94 22.18 -1.64
C THR A 84 -24.40 22.12 -1.17
N HIS A 85 -25.20 23.11 -1.54
CA HIS A 85 -26.65 23.10 -1.24
C HIS A 85 -27.40 21.91 -1.88
N SER A 86 -26.85 21.34 -2.97
CA SER A 86 -27.52 20.33 -3.80
C SER A 86 -26.77 19.01 -3.89
N SER A 87 -25.53 18.92 -3.40
CA SER A 87 -24.70 17.72 -3.54
C SER A 87 -23.72 17.53 -2.39
N ILE A 88 -23.39 16.26 -2.14
CA ILE A 88 -22.42 15.81 -1.14
C ILE A 88 -21.49 14.82 -1.84
N SER A 89 -20.19 15.12 -1.90
CA SER A 89 -19.20 14.28 -2.58
C SER A 89 -17.88 14.19 -1.81
N SER A 90 -17.13 13.11 -2.03
CA SER A 90 -15.78 12.91 -1.48
C SER A 90 -14.80 12.82 -2.65
N ILE A 91 -14.37 14.00 -3.11
CA ILE A 91 -13.57 14.16 -4.34
C ILE A 91 -12.09 14.44 -4.08
N ASP A 92 -11.76 14.86 -2.87
CA ASP A 92 -10.38 14.98 -2.40
C ASP A 92 -9.85 13.62 -1.96
N CYS A 93 -8.55 13.40 -2.11
CA CYS A 93 -7.89 12.16 -1.77
C CYS A 93 -6.72 12.40 -0.82
N VAL A 94 -6.53 11.43 0.07
CA VAL A 94 -5.28 11.22 0.80
C VAL A 94 -4.89 9.79 0.51
N CYS A 95 -3.77 9.57 -0.17
CA CYS A 95 -3.30 8.25 -0.58
C CYS A 95 -1.90 8.01 -0.01
N SER A 96 -1.61 6.78 0.42
CA SER A 96 -0.30 6.46 0.96
C SER A 96 0.04 4.96 0.84
N ASN A 97 1.34 4.67 0.77
CA ASN A 97 1.92 3.33 0.97
C ASN A 97 2.26 3.05 2.46
N LEU A 98 1.94 3.96 3.37
CA LEU A 98 2.17 3.77 4.80
C LEU A 98 1.20 2.72 5.39
N PRO A 99 1.64 1.94 6.39
CA PRO A 99 0.74 1.09 7.16
C PRO A 99 -0.39 1.91 7.79
N LYS A 100 -1.60 1.35 7.87
CA LYS A 100 -2.77 1.98 8.51
C LYS A 100 -2.55 2.42 9.96
N SER A 101 -1.58 1.82 10.65
CA SER A 101 -1.19 2.20 12.02
C SER A 101 -0.38 3.50 12.08
N LYS A 102 0.22 3.93 10.97
CA LYS A 102 1.12 5.08 10.89
C LYS A 102 0.51 6.31 10.25
N ILE A 103 -0.65 6.17 9.62
CA ILE A 103 -1.34 7.29 8.98
C ILE A 103 -2.84 7.23 9.27
N SER A 104 -3.40 8.39 9.60
CA SER A 104 -4.85 8.60 9.66
C SER A 104 -5.20 9.90 8.97
N ALA A 105 -6.40 9.94 8.39
CA ALA A 105 -6.92 11.12 7.73
C ALA A 105 -8.32 11.45 8.26
N SER A 106 -8.62 12.74 8.33
CA SER A 106 -9.89 13.28 8.81
C SER A 106 -10.20 14.59 8.11
N VAL A 107 -11.48 14.92 8.04
CA VAL A 107 -11.96 16.18 7.46
C VAL A 107 -12.20 17.22 8.55
N ILE A 108 -11.91 18.48 8.24
CA ILE A 108 -12.29 19.66 9.03
C ILE A 108 -13.20 20.57 8.21
N HIS A 109 -14.34 20.89 8.80
CA HIS A 109 -15.25 21.90 8.26
C HIS A 109 -14.78 23.29 8.68
N THR A 110 -14.23 24.03 7.73
CA THR A 110 -13.83 25.43 7.94
C THR A 110 -14.99 26.40 7.79
N ASN A 111 -16.08 25.97 7.11
CA ASN A 111 -17.23 26.79 6.71
C ASN A 111 -16.85 28.03 5.86
N LEU A 112 -15.66 28.02 5.25
CA LEU A 112 -15.16 29.10 4.39
C LEU A 112 -15.41 28.85 2.90
N SER A 113 -15.69 27.60 2.51
CA SER A 113 -15.89 27.13 1.14
C SER A 113 -16.88 25.96 1.12
N ASP A 114 -17.32 25.56 -0.07
CA ASP A 114 -18.00 24.29 -0.30
C ASP A 114 -17.06 23.09 -0.14
N HIS A 115 -15.73 23.29 -0.19
CA HIS A 115 -14.75 22.29 0.21
C HIS A 115 -14.45 22.31 1.71
N THR A 116 -14.09 21.13 2.20
CA THR A 116 -13.61 20.90 3.56
C THR A 116 -12.10 20.70 3.56
N GLY A 117 -11.42 21.11 4.63
CA GLY A 117 -9.99 20.88 4.78
C GLY A 117 -9.70 19.42 5.12
N GLN A 118 -8.60 18.87 4.61
CA GLN A 118 -8.16 17.52 4.96
C GLN A 118 -6.96 17.58 5.92
N ILE A 119 -7.07 16.89 7.05
CA ILE A 119 -5.96 16.68 7.97
C ILE A 119 -5.48 15.24 7.86
N SER A 120 -4.17 15.08 7.66
CA SER A 120 -3.48 13.80 7.77
C SER A 120 -2.50 13.84 8.93
N LYS A 121 -2.60 12.86 9.84
CA LYS A 121 -1.65 12.65 10.93
C LYS A 121 -0.75 11.49 10.59
N ILE A 122 0.56 11.72 10.64
CA ILE A 122 1.58 10.75 10.25
C ILE A 122 2.50 10.53 11.43
N SER A 123 2.58 9.28 11.89
CA SER A 123 3.48 8.87 12.97
C SER A 123 4.85 8.52 12.39
N LEU A 124 5.71 9.53 12.30
CA LEU A 124 7.13 9.39 11.93
C LEU A 124 7.95 9.08 13.18
N GLY A 125 7.74 7.88 13.72
CA GLY A 125 8.33 7.46 14.98
C GLY A 125 8.88 6.07 14.86
N ALA A 126 10.10 5.89 15.35
CA ALA A 126 10.68 4.59 15.62
C ALA A 126 9.67 3.77 16.41
N GLU A 127 9.03 2.80 15.75
CA GLU A 127 8.33 1.75 16.47
C GLU A 127 9.30 1.28 17.57
N LYS A 128 8.84 1.32 18.83
CA LYS A 128 9.23 0.25 19.73
C LYS A 128 8.95 -0.98 18.90
N ILE A 129 10.01 -1.63 18.44
CA ILE A 129 9.92 -2.92 17.81
C ILE A 129 9.27 -3.75 18.92
N GLU A 130 7.94 -3.83 18.93
CA GLU A 130 7.29 -5.04 19.34
C GLU A 130 8.07 -6.09 18.61
N LYS A 131 8.64 -7.03 19.37
CA LYS A 131 9.46 -8.10 18.81
C LYS A 131 8.52 -8.98 17.98
N SER A 132 8.03 -8.45 16.85
CA SER A 132 7.28 -9.15 15.83
C SER A 132 8.31 -10.07 15.22
N CYS A 133 8.30 -11.28 15.74
CA CYS A 133 9.12 -12.32 15.19
C CYS A 133 8.55 -12.61 13.81
N LEU A 134 9.27 -12.21 12.77
CA LEU A 134 8.86 -12.49 11.39
C LEU A 134 8.94 -14.01 11.18
N MET A 135 7.82 -14.58 10.72
CA MET A 135 7.76 -15.96 10.24
C MET A 135 8.25 -15.96 8.80
N LEU A 136 9.52 -16.33 8.60
CA LEU A 136 10.11 -16.40 7.27
C LEU A 136 10.41 -17.86 6.92
N ARG A 137 10.14 -18.24 5.67
CA ARG A 137 10.57 -19.53 5.12
C ARG A 137 12.10 -19.57 5.07
N GLN A 138 12.68 -20.68 5.49
CA GLN A 138 14.14 -20.87 5.42
C GLN A 138 14.56 -21.23 4.00
N MET A 139 14.91 -20.23 3.19
CA MET A 139 15.36 -20.40 1.80
C MET A 139 16.88 -20.57 1.70
N LYS A 140 17.49 -21.38 2.57
CA LYS A 140 18.94 -21.66 2.51
C LYS A 140 19.23 -22.64 1.38
N ARG A 141 20.50 -22.73 0.97
CA ARG A 141 20.92 -23.61 -0.13
C ARG A 141 20.45 -25.05 0.06
N ASP A 142 20.72 -25.64 1.23
CA ASP A 142 20.29 -27.01 1.55
C ASP A 142 18.77 -27.20 1.51
N ASN A 143 18.01 -26.19 1.97
CA ASN A 143 16.55 -26.19 1.92
C ASN A 143 16.04 -26.12 0.46
N LEU A 144 16.67 -25.29 -0.38
CA LEU A 144 16.33 -25.19 -1.79
C LEU A 144 16.71 -26.44 -2.56
N ASP A 145 17.83 -27.08 -2.23
CA ASP A 145 18.22 -28.34 -2.86
C ASP A 145 17.28 -29.48 -2.42
N SER A 146 16.84 -29.49 -1.16
CA SER A 146 15.76 -30.40 -0.71
C SER A 146 14.45 -30.15 -1.44
N LEU A 147 14.07 -28.89 -1.65
CA LEU A 147 12.87 -28.52 -2.41
C LEU A 147 12.95 -29.02 -3.85
N LYS A 148 14.09 -28.83 -4.52
CA LYS A 148 14.29 -29.34 -5.89
C LYS A 148 14.15 -30.85 -5.94
N MET A 149 14.71 -31.58 -4.97
CA MET A 149 14.57 -33.04 -4.90
C MET A 149 13.11 -33.45 -4.76
N LEU A 150 12.36 -32.85 -3.83
CA LEU A 150 10.94 -33.14 -3.65
C LEU A 150 10.13 -32.89 -4.93
N LEU A 151 10.35 -31.76 -5.60
CA LEU A 151 9.63 -31.43 -6.84
C LEU A 151 10.05 -32.28 -8.05
N TYR A 152 11.28 -32.80 -8.03
CA TYR A 152 11.80 -33.69 -9.06
C TYR A 152 11.25 -35.12 -8.92
N GLU A 153 11.05 -35.57 -7.68
CA GLU A 153 10.49 -36.90 -7.36
C GLU A 153 8.96 -36.95 -7.46
N GLU A 154 8.30 -35.79 -7.48
CA GLU A 154 6.86 -35.67 -7.61
C GLU A 154 6.34 -36.16 -8.97
N ASP A 155 5.26 -36.95 -8.95
CA ASP A 155 4.53 -37.34 -10.14
C ASP A 155 3.48 -36.28 -10.48
N TRP A 156 3.64 -35.63 -11.63
CA TRP A 156 2.74 -34.58 -12.11
C TRP A 156 1.56 -35.11 -12.93
N ALA A 157 1.38 -36.43 -13.01
CA ALA A 157 0.28 -37.05 -13.74
C ALA A 157 -1.10 -36.49 -13.33
N ASP A 158 -1.31 -36.24 -12.03
CA ASP A 158 -2.57 -35.69 -11.53
C ASP A 158 -2.85 -34.27 -12.03
N VAL A 159 -1.80 -33.44 -12.20
CA VAL A 159 -1.93 -32.10 -12.79
C VAL A 159 -2.21 -32.20 -14.29
N HIS A 160 -1.54 -33.11 -14.99
CA HIS A 160 -1.70 -33.29 -16.44
C HIS A 160 -3.04 -33.93 -16.83
N ASN A 161 -3.60 -34.79 -15.98
CA ASN A 161 -4.84 -35.54 -16.22
C ASN A 161 -6.08 -34.88 -15.59
N ALA A 162 -5.93 -33.74 -14.94
CA ALA A 162 -7.05 -32.99 -14.35
C ALA A 162 -8.12 -32.64 -15.39
N GLN A 163 -9.39 -32.65 -14.98
CA GLN A 163 -10.51 -32.44 -15.91
C GLN A 163 -10.76 -30.97 -16.22
N SER A 164 -10.19 -30.06 -15.43
CA SER A 164 -10.29 -28.62 -15.64
C SER A 164 -9.00 -27.89 -15.28
N THR A 165 -8.80 -26.70 -15.87
CA THR A 165 -7.67 -25.81 -15.54
C THR A 165 -7.64 -25.43 -14.06
N GLU A 166 -8.82 -25.22 -13.47
CA GLU A 166 -8.95 -24.87 -12.05
C GLU A 166 -8.51 -26.03 -11.15
N GLU A 167 -8.91 -27.25 -11.49
CA GLU A 167 -8.48 -28.45 -10.77
C GLU A 167 -6.96 -28.67 -10.90
N ALA A 168 -6.41 -28.55 -12.11
CA ALA A 168 -4.97 -28.66 -12.36
C ALA A 168 -4.17 -27.64 -11.53
N TYR A 169 -4.64 -26.38 -11.49
CA TYR A 169 -4.03 -25.31 -10.70
C TYR A 169 -4.06 -25.62 -9.20
N ASN A 170 -5.19 -26.09 -8.69
CA ASN A 170 -5.34 -26.40 -7.26
C ASN A 170 -4.45 -27.58 -6.84
N ILE A 171 -4.35 -28.63 -7.67
CA ILE A 171 -3.44 -29.75 -7.43
C ILE A 171 -1.99 -29.26 -7.41
N PHE A 172 -1.58 -28.53 -8.46
CA PHE A 172 -0.22 -27.96 -8.54
C PHE A 172 0.11 -27.11 -7.32
N LEU A 173 -0.77 -26.18 -6.95
CA LEU A 173 -0.55 -25.24 -5.86
C LEU A 173 -0.46 -25.98 -4.52
N ASN A 174 -1.29 -26.99 -4.31
CA ASN A 174 -1.27 -27.80 -3.10
C ASN A 174 0.06 -28.57 -2.98
N THR A 175 0.45 -29.28 -4.04
CA THR A 175 1.71 -30.04 -4.10
C THR A 175 2.92 -29.14 -3.87
N LEU A 176 2.98 -28.00 -4.55
CA LEU A 176 4.05 -27.00 -4.35
C LEU A 176 4.08 -26.47 -2.91
N THR A 177 2.91 -26.23 -2.32
CA THR A 177 2.80 -25.73 -0.94
C THR A 177 3.33 -26.76 0.06
N ILE A 178 2.99 -28.03 -0.11
CA ILE A 178 3.47 -29.15 0.72
C ILE A 178 5.00 -29.26 0.62
N ALA A 179 5.54 -29.26 -0.60
CA ALA A 179 6.99 -29.31 -0.82
C ALA A 179 7.70 -28.11 -0.18
N MET A 180 7.11 -26.91 -0.30
CA MET A 180 7.63 -25.69 0.32
C MET A 180 7.54 -25.69 1.85
N ASP A 181 6.51 -26.29 2.44
CA ASP A 181 6.38 -26.42 3.89
C ASP A 181 7.36 -27.45 4.47
N ALA A 182 7.59 -28.54 3.75
CA ALA A 182 8.56 -29.57 4.12
C ALA A 182 10.01 -29.08 3.98
N ALA A 183 10.38 -28.57 2.80
CA ALA A 183 11.75 -28.17 2.51
C ALA A 183 12.10 -26.79 3.07
N CYS A 184 11.18 -25.83 3.04
CA CYS A 184 11.41 -24.43 3.41
C CYS A 184 10.46 -23.97 4.54
N PRO A 185 10.52 -24.61 5.74
CA PRO A 185 9.56 -24.35 6.80
C PRO A 185 9.65 -22.90 7.29
N LYS A 186 8.50 -22.34 7.67
CA LYS A 186 8.43 -21.01 8.29
C LYS A 186 9.04 -21.08 9.68
N LYS A 187 10.14 -20.37 9.91
CA LYS A 187 10.78 -20.24 11.22
C LYS A 187 10.71 -18.82 11.73
N LYS A 188 10.52 -18.73 13.05
CA LYS A 188 10.63 -17.50 13.83
C LYS A 188 12.07 -16.97 13.72
N THR A 189 12.25 -15.84 13.05
CA THR A 189 13.56 -15.17 12.98
C THR A 189 13.58 -13.92 13.83
N ARG A 190 14.68 -13.70 14.56
CA ARG A 190 14.90 -12.46 15.33
C ARG A 190 15.62 -11.44 14.44
N PRO A 191 15.15 -10.19 14.35
CA PRO A 191 15.89 -9.15 13.65
C PRO A 191 17.24 -8.92 14.33
N LYS A 192 18.33 -8.85 13.55
CA LYS A 192 19.66 -8.47 14.05
C LYS A 192 19.62 -7.00 14.47
N ARG A 193 19.93 -6.72 15.74
CA ARG A 193 19.89 -5.38 16.35
C ARG A 193 20.95 -4.47 15.70
N LYS A 194 20.55 -3.32 15.16
CA LYS A 194 21.43 -2.13 15.04
C LYS A 194 21.15 -1.23 16.24
N THR A 195 22.19 -0.79 16.94
CA THR A 195 22.14 0.06 18.15
C THR A 195 21.49 1.43 17.85
N LYS A 196 20.56 1.89 18.71
CA LYS A 196 19.82 3.16 18.60
C LYS A 196 20.23 4.15 19.72
N LEU A 197 20.28 5.45 19.38
CA LEU A 197 20.29 6.60 20.29
C LEU A 197 18.94 7.35 20.10
N ASN A 198 18.32 7.80 21.20
CA ASN A 198 16.95 8.34 21.28
C ASN A 198 16.91 9.87 21.17
N PHE A 199 15.94 10.45 20.46
CA PHE A 199 15.27 11.74 20.78
C PHE A 199 13.87 11.77 20.11
N ASN A 200 12.87 12.32 20.81
CA ASN A 200 11.45 12.46 20.41
C ASN A 200 11.20 13.83 19.75
N ASP A 201 10.28 13.92 18.79
CA ASP A 201 9.43 15.11 18.50
C ASP A 201 8.27 14.74 17.53
N ASP A 202 7.06 15.24 17.79
CA ASP A 202 5.85 15.11 16.96
C ASP A 202 5.60 16.39 16.13
N ILE A 203 5.11 16.26 14.89
CA ILE A 203 4.79 17.41 14.00
C ILE A 203 3.36 17.25 13.45
N THR A 204 2.57 18.35 13.50
CA THR A 204 1.22 18.45 12.90
C THR A 204 1.28 19.36 11.66
N LEU A 205 0.73 18.92 10.53
CA LEU A 205 0.63 19.71 9.30
C LEU A 205 -0.85 19.90 8.90
N THR A 206 -1.20 21.13 8.52
CA THR A 206 -2.51 21.55 7.99
C THR A 206 -2.27 22.24 6.65
N MET A 207 -3.07 21.93 5.63
CA MET A 207 -3.15 22.71 4.40
C MET A 207 -4.61 23.03 4.10
N THR A 208 -4.85 24.30 3.73
CA THR A 208 -6.13 24.90 3.33
C THR A 208 -6.44 24.64 1.86
#